data_AF-A0A151H868-F1
#
_entry.id   AF-A0A151H868-F1
#
_cell.length_a   1.000
_cell.length_b   1.000
_cell.length_c   1.000
_cell.angle_alpha   90.00
_cell.angle_beta   90.00
_cell.angle_gamma   90.00
#
_symmetry.space_group_name_H-M   'P 1'
#
loop_
_entity.id
_entity.type
_entity.pdbx_description
1 polymer ?
#
loop_
_entity_poly.entity_id
_entity_poly.type
_entity_poly.pdbx_seq_one_letter_code
_entity_poly.pdbx_strand_id
1 'polypeptide(L)'
;MGQEDDKTRLPDGRPAEFATKRHEGEDDDDEEEEDDEDREEPLISSSAQRATVPYEWPYRTLVLRKILELKGSALPPSQQGKSTLWFEMFFIPPMPDNVELPDPPQVQSSNDIWSQVTKKWNADFSKYQKMYSEWFPDAPTDRRFLCTAEHVQTRSTFPLPSFLAPIAVPSQISPEGELLHWINSITFLSPPKQMRDGRIASWQVPSSILITRKGGANDHAILLCSCLLGLDYDAYVCKGRSPHC
;
A
#
# COMPACT_ATOMS: atom_id res chain seq x y z
N MET A 1 27.47 -30.55 -34.92
CA MET A 1 26.15 -29.98 -35.24
C MET A 1 25.31 -30.18 -34.00
N GLY A 2 25.05 -29.22 -33.13
CA GLY A 2 24.94 -27.77 -33.30
C GLY A 2 23.54 -27.40 -32.85
N GLN A 3 23.39 -27.03 -31.57
CA GLN A 3 22.30 -26.20 -31.04
C GLN A 3 22.55 -25.97 -29.55
N GLU A 4 23.12 -24.80 -29.23
CA GLU A 4 23.01 -24.22 -27.89
C GLU A 4 22.54 -22.77 -28.07
N ASP A 5 21.22 -22.63 -27.88
CA ASP A 5 20.45 -21.54 -27.27
C ASP A 5 20.91 -20.09 -27.41
N ASP A 6 20.36 -19.47 -28.45
CA ASP A 6 20.28 -18.04 -28.76
C ASP A 6 19.30 -17.28 -27.83
N LYS A 7 19.53 -17.29 -26.50
CA LYS A 7 18.61 -16.64 -25.54
C LYS A 7 19.26 -15.73 -24.48
N THR A 8 20.57 -15.52 -24.49
CA THR A 8 21.27 -14.70 -23.48
C THR A 8 22.07 -13.52 -24.05
N ARG A 9 21.84 -13.15 -25.31
CA ARG A 9 22.49 -12.01 -25.95
C ARG A 9 21.57 -10.78 -25.98
N LEU A 10 22.14 -9.63 -25.63
CA LEU A 10 21.52 -8.33 -25.86
C LEU A 10 21.50 -8.01 -27.37
N PRO A 11 20.61 -7.12 -27.85
CA PRO A 11 20.43 -6.82 -29.29
C PRO A 11 21.68 -6.35 -30.04
N ASP A 12 22.74 -5.98 -29.31
CA ASP A 12 24.04 -5.53 -29.83
C ASP A 12 25.13 -6.62 -29.84
N GLY A 13 24.77 -7.87 -29.52
CA GLY A 13 25.64 -9.05 -29.67
C GLY A 13 26.66 -9.26 -28.55
N ARG A 14 26.62 -8.47 -27.47
CA ARG A 14 27.51 -8.65 -26.32
C ARG A 14 26.95 -9.67 -25.32
N PRO A 15 27.81 -10.51 -24.71
CA PRO A 15 27.36 -11.47 -23.70
C PRO A 15 26.91 -10.75 -22.42
N ALA A 16 25.77 -11.18 -21.86
CA ALA A 16 25.26 -10.67 -20.59
C ALA A 16 26.06 -11.28 -19.43
N GLU A 17 26.99 -10.52 -18.85
CA GLU A 17 27.70 -10.93 -17.63
C GLU A 17 26.84 -10.58 -16.41
N PHE A 18 26.29 -11.62 -15.77
CA PHE A 18 25.69 -11.52 -14.45
C PHE A 18 26.80 -11.71 -13.40
N ALA A 19 27.11 -10.65 -12.68
CA ALA A 19 28.07 -10.69 -11.57
C ALA A 19 27.47 -11.50 -10.41
N THR A 20 27.77 -12.80 -10.34
CA THR A 20 27.76 -13.58 -9.09
C THR A 20 28.47 -14.92 -9.28
N LYS A 21 29.77 -14.99 -8.95
CA LYS A 21 30.36 -16.20 -8.35
C LYS A 21 31.59 -15.88 -7.49
N ARG A 22 31.63 -16.59 -6.35
CA ARG A 22 32.39 -16.44 -5.10
C ARG A 22 33.86 -16.90 -5.18
N HIS A 23 34.64 -16.56 -4.15
CA HIS A 23 35.67 -17.41 -3.52
C HIS A 23 35.84 -16.89 -2.06
N GLU A 24 35.37 -17.53 -0.98
CA GLU A 24 35.82 -18.77 -0.31
C GLU A 24 37.35 -18.81 -0.09
N GLY A 25 37.75 -18.94 1.17
CA GLY A 25 39.05 -18.52 1.68
C GLY A 25 40.17 -19.56 1.60
N GLU A 26 41.34 -19.13 2.05
CA GLU A 26 42.49 -19.93 2.45
C GLU A 26 43.32 -19.07 3.43
N ASP A 27 43.66 -19.68 4.56
CA ASP A 27 44.51 -19.18 5.65
C ASP A 27 46.00 -19.23 5.24
N ASP A 28 46.81 -18.33 5.80
CA ASP A 28 48.05 -18.63 6.57
C ASP A 28 49.01 -17.41 6.62
N ASP A 29 49.25 -17.00 7.86
CA ASP A 29 50.52 -16.70 8.53
C ASP A 29 51.42 -15.48 8.19
N ASP A 30 51.67 -14.77 9.30
CA ASP A 30 52.92 -14.22 9.83
C ASP A 30 53.43 -12.82 9.45
N GLU A 31 53.46 -12.02 10.53
CA GLU A 31 54.54 -11.14 11.03
C GLU A 31 55.17 -10.10 10.10
N GLU A 32 55.02 -8.82 10.47
CA GLU A 32 56.11 -7.97 11.04
C GLU A 32 55.65 -6.50 11.08
N GLU A 33 55.62 -5.94 12.29
CA GLU A 33 55.65 -4.49 12.51
C GLU A 33 57.10 -4.02 12.35
N GLU A 34 57.39 -3.11 11.40
CA GLU A 34 58.49 -2.15 11.57
C GLU A 34 58.13 -0.80 10.92
N ASP A 35 58.43 0.25 11.68
CA ASP A 35 58.41 1.67 11.37
C ASP A 35 59.16 2.00 10.08
N ASP A 36 58.55 2.83 9.23
CA ASP A 36 59.28 3.73 8.34
C ASP A 36 58.57 5.09 8.35
N GLU A 37 59.10 5.97 9.20
CA GLU A 37 58.97 7.42 9.09
C GLU A 37 59.43 7.89 7.69
N ASP A 38 58.83 8.97 7.19
CA ASP A 38 59.22 9.71 5.98
C ASP A 38 58.81 9.12 4.60
N ARG A 39 57.50 9.13 4.32
CA ARG A 39 57.02 9.35 2.93
C ARG A 39 56.32 10.69 2.83
N GLU A 40 57.04 11.67 2.26
CA GLU A 40 56.48 12.95 1.83
C GLU A 40 55.17 12.73 1.06
N GLU A 41 54.06 13.28 1.56
CA GLU A 41 52.82 13.34 0.79
C GLU A 41 53.09 14.10 -0.51
N PRO A 42 52.76 13.53 -1.69
CA PRO A 42 52.92 14.26 -2.93
C PRO A 42 52.02 15.49 -2.87
N LEU A 43 52.64 16.68 -2.94
CA LEU A 43 51.96 17.96 -3.08
C LEU A 43 51.04 17.89 -4.31
N ILE A 44 49.76 17.62 -4.08
CA ILE A 44 48.74 17.64 -5.13
C ILE A 44 48.67 19.09 -5.63
N SER A 45 49.18 19.31 -6.84
CA SER A 45 49.06 20.56 -7.57
C SER A 45 47.60 21.04 -7.52
N SER A 46 47.37 22.29 -7.13
CA SER A 46 46.05 22.94 -7.12
C SER A 46 45.40 23.04 -8.51
N SER A 47 46.08 22.60 -9.56
CA SER A 47 45.57 22.48 -10.94
C SER A 47 45.15 21.06 -11.34
N ALA A 48 45.25 20.06 -10.46
CA ALA A 48 44.67 18.74 -10.71
C ALA A 48 43.13 18.86 -10.66
N GLN A 49 42.52 19.19 -11.78
CA GLN A 49 41.08 19.00 -11.99
C GLN A 49 40.77 17.54 -11.65
N ARG A 50 40.16 17.32 -10.48
CA ARG A 50 39.57 16.03 -10.14
C ARG A 50 38.70 15.63 -11.32
N ALA A 51 39.06 14.54 -11.99
CA ALA A 51 38.23 13.95 -13.02
C ALA A 51 36.90 13.58 -12.33
N THR A 52 35.86 14.36 -12.60
CA THR A 52 34.53 14.11 -12.04
C THR A 52 34.06 12.77 -12.55
N VAL A 53 33.78 11.89 -11.60
CA VAL A 53 33.23 10.56 -11.83
C VAL A 53 31.93 10.67 -12.65
N PRO A 54 31.60 9.72 -13.54
CA PRO A 54 30.48 9.86 -14.48
C PRO A 54 29.11 10.17 -13.87
N TYR A 55 28.88 9.81 -12.60
CA TYR A 55 27.65 10.11 -11.85
C TYR A 55 27.63 11.50 -11.18
N GLU A 56 28.75 12.23 -11.19
CA GLU A 56 28.86 13.64 -10.80
C GLU A 56 28.78 14.59 -12.01
N TRP A 57 28.60 14.06 -13.23
CA TRP A 57 28.49 14.89 -14.42
C TRP A 57 27.22 15.73 -14.36
N PRO A 58 27.32 17.07 -14.50
CA PRO A 58 26.14 17.92 -14.51
C PRO A 58 25.34 17.65 -15.78
N TYR A 59 24.16 17.05 -15.64
CA TYR A 59 23.21 16.91 -16.75
C TYR A 59 22.38 18.18 -16.85
N ARG A 60 22.38 18.81 -18.04
CA ARG A 60 21.45 19.89 -18.35
C ARG A 60 20.06 19.30 -18.56
N THR A 61 19.23 19.30 -17.53
CA THR A 61 17.86 18.77 -17.58
C THR A 61 16.83 19.88 -17.43
N LEU A 62 15.73 19.80 -18.18
CA LEU A 62 14.56 20.63 -17.94
C LEU A 62 13.86 20.18 -16.65
N VAL A 63 13.58 21.12 -15.75
CA VAL A 63 12.84 20.88 -14.51
C VAL A 63 11.38 21.27 -14.74
N LEU A 64 10.48 20.30 -14.65
CA LEU A 64 9.05 20.56 -14.64
C LEU A 64 8.64 20.96 -13.23
N ARG A 65 8.24 22.23 -13.07
CA ARG A 65 7.68 22.76 -11.83
C ARG A 65 6.18 22.88 -11.96
N LYS A 66 5.41 22.13 -11.16
CA LYS A 66 3.95 22.18 -11.20
C LYS A 66 3.37 22.42 -9.81
N ILE A 67 2.49 23.40 -9.73
CA ILE A 67 1.66 23.65 -8.54
C ILE A 67 0.32 23.00 -8.83
N LEU A 68 -0.05 21.99 -8.04
CA LEU A 68 -1.35 21.35 -8.14
C LEU A 68 -2.26 21.84 -7.03
N GLU A 69 -3.48 22.21 -7.41
CA GLU A 69 -4.56 22.39 -6.44
C GLU A 69 -4.95 21.02 -5.88
N LEU A 70 -4.97 20.92 -4.54
CA LEU A 70 -5.40 19.70 -3.87
C LEU A 70 -6.91 19.53 -4.06
N LYS A 71 -7.31 18.51 -4.82
CA LYS A 71 -8.71 18.08 -4.98
C LYS A 71 -8.99 16.97 -3.95
N GLY A 72 -9.94 17.20 -3.05
CA GLY A 72 -10.28 16.24 -1.99
C GLY A 72 -11.06 16.87 -0.84
N SER A 73 -11.18 16.15 0.28
CA SER A 73 -11.83 16.64 1.50
C SER A 73 -11.04 17.83 2.07
N ALA A 74 -11.50 19.05 1.78
CA ALA A 74 -10.93 20.25 2.33
C ALA A 74 -11.14 20.27 3.86
N LEU A 75 -10.06 20.48 4.61
CA LEU A 75 -10.19 20.96 5.98
C LEU A 75 -10.99 22.27 5.97
N PRO A 76 -11.81 22.56 7.00
CA PRO A 76 -12.58 23.80 7.05
C PRO A 76 -11.63 24.99 6.77
N PRO A 77 -12.04 25.92 5.89
CA PRO A 77 -11.15 26.95 5.38
C PRO A 77 -10.58 27.76 6.54
N SER A 78 -9.30 27.57 6.84
CA SER A 78 -8.59 28.52 7.69
C SER A 78 -8.51 29.83 6.92
N GLN A 79 -8.58 30.97 7.61
CA GLN A 79 -8.44 32.29 7.00
C GLN A 79 -7.03 32.53 6.38
N GLN A 80 -6.17 31.51 6.32
CA GLN A 80 -4.77 31.57 5.89
C GLN A 80 -4.51 31.06 4.46
N GLY A 81 -5.54 30.70 3.69
CA GLY A 81 -5.42 30.46 2.25
C GLY A 81 -5.62 29.02 1.79
N LYS A 82 -5.66 28.82 0.47
CA LYS A 82 -5.87 27.52 -0.17
C LYS A 82 -4.61 26.65 -0.04
N SER A 83 -4.76 25.42 0.47
CA SER A 83 -3.65 24.45 0.50
C SER A 83 -3.24 24.07 -0.92
N THR A 84 -1.95 24.22 -1.23
CA THR A 84 -1.35 23.87 -2.52
C THR A 84 -0.26 22.82 -2.32
N LEU A 85 -0.11 21.92 -3.30
CA LEU A 85 1.01 20.99 -3.36
C LEU A 85 1.95 21.47 -4.47
N TRP A 86 3.24 21.59 -4.14
CA TRP A 86 4.28 21.84 -5.12
C TRP A 86 5.12 20.57 -5.27
N PHE A 87 5.46 20.22 -6.50
CA PHE A 87 6.48 19.21 -6.76
C PHE A 87 7.32 19.62 -7.96
N GLU A 88 8.54 19.10 -7.99
CA GLU A 88 9.51 19.27 -9.06
C GLU A 88 9.87 17.89 -9.58
N MET A 89 9.93 17.73 -10.90
CA MET A 89 10.45 16.52 -11.52
C MET A 89 11.39 16.85 -12.68
N PHE A 90 12.32 15.96 -12.96
CA PHE A 90 13.20 16.01 -14.12
C PHE A 90 13.34 14.61 -14.71
N PHE A 91 13.68 14.52 -15.99
CA PHE A 91 13.87 13.26 -16.70
C PHE A 91 15.34 13.11 -17.10
N ILE A 92 15.85 11.89 -17.02
CA ILE A 92 17.17 11.48 -17.54
C ILE A 92 16.94 10.29 -18.48
N PRO A 93 17.25 10.40 -19.78
CA PRO A 93 17.78 11.58 -20.50
C PRO A 93 16.80 12.77 -20.55
N PRO A 94 17.28 14.00 -20.79
CA PRO A 94 16.44 15.19 -20.83
C PRO A 94 15.33 15.06 -21.87
N MET A 95 14.11 15.48 -21.48
CA MET A 95 12.95 15.47 -22.37
C MET A 95 13.22 16.40 -23.57
N PRO A 96 12.88 15.99 -24.82
CA PRO A 96 13.01 16.84 -25.99
C PRO A 96 12.20 18.14 -25.85
N ASP A 97 12.73 19.24 -26.39
CA ASP A 97 12.13 20.58 -26.27
C ASP A 97 10.71 20.69 -26.90
N ASN A 98 10.30 19.71 -27.70
CA ASN A 98 9.06 19.69 -28.47
C ASN A 98 7.99 18.71 -27.94
N VAL A 99 8.10 18.25 -26.68
CA VAL A 99 7.09 17.37 -26.07
C VAL A 99 5.97 18.18 -25.45
N GLU A 100 4.78 18.15 -26.06
CA GLU A 100 3.55 18.64 -25.43
C GLU A 100 3.01 17.57 -24.47
N LEU A 101 2.94 17.90 -23.17
CA LEU A 101 2.30 17.05 -22.17
C LEU A 101 0.77 17.25 -22.27
N PRO A 102 -0.01 16.20 -22.54
CA PRO A 102 -1.46 16.33 -22.55
C PRO A 102 -1.97 16.72 -21.17
N ASP A 103 -3.03 17.53 -21.13
CA ASP A 103 -3.73 17.80 -19.88
C ASP A 103 -4.19 16.48 -19.25
N PRO A 104 -4.07 16.34 -17.91
CA PRO A 104 -4.53 15.14 -17.25
C PRO A 104 -6.03 14.95 -17.55
N PRO A 105 -6.47 13.73 -17.89
CA PRO A 105 -7.88 13.49 -18.18
C PRO A 105 -8.72 13.93 -16.98
N GLN A 106 -9.79 14.69 -17.26
CA GLN A 106 -10.80 15.05 -16.27
C GLN A 106 -11.56 13.78 -15.90
N VAL A 107 -11.02 13.00 -14.95
CA VAL A 107 -11.70 11.84 -14.41
C VAL A 107 -12.95 12.35 -13.68
N GLN A 108 -14.12 12.20 -14.30
CA GLN A 108 -15.38 12.39 -13.62
C GLN A 108 -15.38 11.42 -12.42
N SER A 109 -15.48 12.00 -11.23
CA SER A 109 -15.51 11.34 -9.93
C SER A 109 -16.04 9.91 -9.99
N SER A 110 -15.13 8.93 -9.85
CA SER A 110 -15.38 7.49 -9.80
C SER A 110 -16.31 7.04 -8.65
N ASN A 111 -16.71 7.96 -7.77
CA ASN A 111 -17.59 7.69 -6.63
C ASN A 111 -19.00 7.21 -7.03
N ASP A 112 -19.50 7.50 -8.24
CA ASP A 112 -20.86 7.07 -8.62
C ASP A 112 -20.93 5.57 -8.99
N ILE A 113 -19.80 4.94 -9.35
CA ILE A 113 -19.76 3.52 -9.72
C ILE A 113 -20.23 2.66 -8.54
N TRP A 114 -19.74 2.93 -7.33
CA TRP A 114 -20.09 2.15 -6.14
C TRP A 114 -21.53 2.39 -5.67
N SER A 115 -22.08 3.58 -5.92
CA SER A 115 -23.50 3.88 -5.71
C SER A 115 -24.39 3.00 -6.59
N GLN A 116 -24.05 2.89 -7.88
CA GLN A 116 -24.77 2.03 -8.83
C GLN A 116 -24.67 0.55 -8.46
N VAL A 117 -23.47 0.07 -8.11
CA VAL A 117 -23.24 -1.32 -7.64
C VAL A 117 -24.08 -1.61 -6.38
N THR A 118 -24.11 -0.67 -5.43
CA THR A 118 -24.90 -0.80 -4.20
C THR A 118 -26.39 -0.92 -4.48
N LYS A 119 -26.92 -0.09 -5.39
CA LYS A 119 -28.33 -0.16 -5.80
C LYS A 119 -28.67 -1.51 -6.42
N LYS A 120 -27.82 -1.99 -7.33
CA LYS A 120 -28.00 -3.29 -7.98
C LYS A 120 -28.00 -4.43 -6.96
N TRP A 121 -26.99 -4.45 -6.09
CA TRP A 121 -26.89 -5.46 -5.02
C TRP A 121 -28.13 -5.48 -4.13
N ASN A 122 -28.59 -4.31 -3.67
CA ASN A 122 -29.79 -4.24 -2.82
C ASN A 122 -31.02 -4.78 -3.53
N ALA A 123 -31.21 -4.47 -4.82
CA ALA A 123 -32.33 -4.98 -5.60
C ALA A 123 -32.30 -6.51 -5.75
N ASP A 124 -31.13 -7.08 -6.04
CA ASP A 124 -30.95 -8.53 -6.17
C ASP A 124 -31.08 -9.23 -4.81
N PHE A 125 -30.52 -8.63 -3.77
CA PHE A 125 -30.61 -9.14 -2.40
C PHE A 125 -32.05 -9.14 -1.88
N SER A 126 -32.85 -8.10 -2.17
CA SER A 126 -34.27 -8.09 -1.79
C SER A 126 -35.07 -9.23 -2.45
N LYS A 127 -34.76 -9.56 -3.72
CA LYS A 127 -35.39 -10.72 -4.40
C LYS A 127 -34.98 -12.03 -3.72
N TYR A 128 -33.68 -12.19 -3.47
CA TYR A 128 -33.15 -13.36 -2.77
C TYR A 128 -33.79 -13.53 -1.38
N GLN A 129 -33.91 -12.44 -0.64
CA GLN A 129 -34.46 -12.45 0.70
C GLN A 129 -35.92 -12.91 0.72
N LYS A 130 -36.71 -12.49 -0.27
CA LYS A 130 -38.10 -12.94 -0.44
C LYS A 130 -38.16 -14.46 -0.66
N MET A 131 -37.37 -14.98 -1.60
CA MET A 131 -37.29 -16.43 -1.84
C MET A 131 -36.81 -17.20 -0.61
N TYR A 132 -35.79 -16.69 0.09
CA TYR A 132 -35.27 -17.32 1.30
C TYR A 132 -36.33 -17.39 2.40
N SER A 133 -37.13 -16.33 2.59
CA SER A 133 -38.17 -16.30 3.61
C SER A 133 -39.33 -17.27 3.32
N GLU A 134 -39.51 -17.70 2.07
CA GLU A 134 -40.46 -18.78 1.73
C GLU A 134 -39.96 -20.14 2.25
N TRP A 135 -38.64 -20.40 2.18
CA TRP A 135 -38.03 -21.64 2.69
C TRP A 135 -37.79 -21.62 4.20
N PHE A 136 -37.57 -20.44 4.77
CA PHE A 136 -37.30 -20.24 6.19
C PHE A 136 -38.23 -19.16 6.76
N PRO A 137 -39.48 -19.50 7.10
CA PRO A 137 -40.49 -18.54 7.55
C PRO A 137 -40.11 -17.82 8.84
N ASP A 138 -39.39 -18.50 9.74
CA ASP A 138 -38.93 -17.95 11.02
C ASP A 138 -37.69 -17.06 10.87
N ALA A 139 -37.13 -16.94 9.66
CA ALA A 139 -35.97 -16.09 9.41
C ALA A 139 -36.38 -14.61 9.45
N PRO A 140 -35.61 -13.76 10.16
CA PRO A 140 -35.96 -12.35 10.25
C PRO A 140 -36.02 -11.64 8.90
N THR A 141 -37.00 -10.76 8.82
CA THR A 141 -37.45 -10.10 7.59
C THR A 141 -36.67 -8.83 7.26
N ASP A 142 -35.87 -8.30 8.18
CA ASP A 142 -35.04 -7.10 7.96
C ASP A 142 -33.55 -7.46 8.01
N ARG A 143 -33.11 -8.25 7.03
CA ARG A 143 -31.70 -8.64 6.85
C ARG A 143 -31.00 -7.62 5.95
N ARG A 144 -29.86 -7.10 6.41
CA ARG A 144 -29.04 -6.16 5.64
C ARG A 144 -27.64 -6.72 5.42
N PHE A 145 -27.31 -7.01 4.17
CA PHE A 145 -25.96 -7.36 3.75
C PHE A 145 -25.37 -6.21 2.96
N LEU A 146 -24.62 -5.35 3.63
CA LEU A 146 -23.89 -4.27 2.95
C LEU A 146 -22.83 -4.86 2.03
N CYS A 147 -22.70 -4.31 0.82
CA CYS A 147 -21.61 -4.58 -0.13
C CYS A 147 -20.60 -3.42 -0.22
N THR A 148 -20.99 -2.24 0.26
CA THR A 148 -20.18 -1.00 0.30
C THR A 148 -20.29 -0.35 1.67
N ALA A 149 -19.33 0.51 2.00
CA ALA A 149 -19.34 1.35 3.19
C ALA A 149 -18.69 2.71 2.91
N GLU A 150 -19.08 3.71 3.69
CA GLU A 150 -18.45 5.02 3.68
C GLU A 150 -17.13 4.97 4.47
N HIS A 151 -16.06 5.49 3.88
CA HIS A 151 -14.77 5.61 4.56
C HIS A 151 -14.77 6.84 5.48
N VAL A 152 -14.37 6.66 6.74
CA VAL A 152 -14.49 7.71 7.78
C VAL A 152 -13.74 9.00 7.44
N GLN A 153 -12.53 8.89 6.88
CA GLN A 153 -11.70 10.06 6.56
C GLN A 153 -12.13 10.78 5.28
N THR A 154 -12.27 10.05 4.17
CA THR A 154 -12.56 10.62 2.84
C THR A 154 -14.05 10.85 2.57
N ARG A 155 -14.93 10.31 3.41
CA ARG A 155 -16.41 10.38 3.27
C ARG A 155 -16.93 9.82 1.95
N SER A 156 -16.09 9.08 1.23
CA SER A 156 -16.42 8.47 -0.05
C SER A 156 -16.88 7.03 0.16
N THR A 157 -17.71 6.52 -0.75
CA THR A 157 -18.24 5.16 -0.69
C THR A 157 -17.28 4.20 -1.38
N PHE A 158 -16.86 3.16 -0.68
CA PHE A 158 -15.97 2.11 -1.19
C PHE A 158 -16.61 0.74 -1.05
N PRO A 159 -16.21 -0.25 -1.88
CA PRO A 159 -16.62 -1.62 -1.68
C PRO A 159 -15.97 -2.14 -0.40
N LEU A 160 -16.69 -3.00 0.32
CA LEU A 160 -16.21 -3.51 1.61
C LEU A 160 -14.85 -4.21 1.57
N PRO A 161 -14.49 -4.98 0.52
CA PRO A 161 -13.15 -5.56 0.42
C PRO A 161 -12.02 -4.53 0.46
N SER A 162 -12.25 -3.27 0.06
CA SER A 162 -11.24 -2.21 0.13
C SER A 162 -10.86 -1.81 1.55
N PHE A 163 -11.59 -2.25 2.57
CA PHE A 163 -11.24 -2.03 3.97
C PHE A 163 -10.26 -3.09 4.49
N LEU A 164 -9.97 -4.14 3.72
CA LEU A 164 -8.88 -5.06 4.00
C LEU A 164 -7.59 -4.54 3.36
N ALA A 165 -6.51 -4.60 4.12
CA ALA A 165 -5.18 -4.24 3.62
C ALA A 165 -4.15 -5.16 4.29
N PRO A 166 -3.27 -5.83 3.54
CA PRO A 166 -2.20 -6.64 4.15
C PRO A 166 -1.36 -5.80 5.12
N ILE A 167 -1.13 -6.31 6.32
CA ILE A 167 -0.29 -5.67 7.34
C ILE A 167 0.98 -6.50 7.53
N ALA A 168 2.14 -5.86 7.39
CA ALA A 168 3.40 -6.51 7.76
C ALA A 168 3.42 -6.77 9.28
N VAL A 169 3.36 -8.05 9.65
CA VAL A 169 3.32 -8.50 11.04
C VAL A 169 4.77 -8.76 11.52
N PRO A 170 5.24 -8.15 12.62
CA PRO A 170 6.54 -8.45 13.22
C PRO A 170 6.66 -9.93 13.60
N SER A 171 7.88 -10.49 13.51
CA SER A 171 8.14 -11.91 13.78
C SER A 171 7.78 -12.35 15.21
N GLN A 172 7.77 -11.43 16.17
CA GLN A 172 7.39 -11.72 17.56
C GLN A 172 5.91 -12.05 17.72
N ILE A 173 5.05 -11.51 16.84
CA ILE A 173 3.60 -11.71 16.89
C ILE A 173 3.06 -12.44 15.66
N SER A 174 3.93 -12.97 14.80
CA SER A 174 3.54 -13.81 13.66
C SER A 174 3.01 -15.19 14.07
N PRO A 175 3.44 -15.84 15.18
CA PRO A 175 2.84 -17.10 15.59
C PRO A 175 1.35 -16.93 15.90
N GLU A 176 0.51 -17.88 15.46
CA GLU A 176 -0.95 -17.78 15.52
C GLU A 176 -1.49 -17.44 16.92
N GLY A 177 -0.93 -18.06 17.97
CA GLY A 177 -1.32 -17.80 19.35
C GLY A 177 -1.02 -16.37 19.81
N GLU A 178 0.16 -15.85 19.47
CA GLU A 178 0.56 -14.49 19.81
C GLU A 178 -0.23 -13.45 19.02
N LEU A 179 -0.48 -13.72 17.73
CA LEU A 179 -1.31 -12.87 16.89
C LEU A 179 -2.73 -12.73 17.46
N LEU A 180 -3.36 -13.86 17.83
CA LEU A 180 -4.69 -13.87 18.42
C LEU A 180 -4.71 -13.16 19.77
N HIS A 181 -3.70 -13.40 20.61
CA HIS A 181 -3.57 -12.71 21.90
C HIS A 181 -3.45 -11.19 21.74
N TRP A 182 -2.61 -10.75 20.79
CA TRP A 182 -2.42 -9.34 20.49
C TRP A 182 -3.71 -8.69 19.95
N ILE A 183 -4.42 -9.35 19.04
CA ILE A 183 -5.72 -8.84 18.53
C ILE A 183 -6.75 -8.77 19.66
N ASN A 184 -6.76 -9.74 20.58
CA ASN A 184 -7.65 -9.74 21.75
C ASN A 184 -7.29 -8.63 22.77
N SER A 185 -6.09 -8.06 22.68
CA SER A 185 -5.67 -6.92 23.50
C SER A 185 -6.25 -5.59 23.01
N ILE A 186 -6.86 -5.56 21.83
CA ILE A 186 -7.59 -4.39 21.32
C ILE A 186 -8.95 -4.33 22.02
N THR A 187 -9.33 -3.14 22.47
CA THR A 187 -10.55 -2.99 23.26
C THR A 187 -11.78 -3.22 22.38
N PHE A 188 -12.56 -4.24 22.72
CA PHE A 188 -13.85 -4.49 22.09
C PHE A 188 -14.86 -3.40 22.49
N LEU A 189 -15.36 -2.67 21.50
CA LEU A 189 -16.34 -1.61 21.68
C LEU A 189 -17.50 -1.81 20.71
N SER A 190 -18.66 -2.21 21.24
CA SER A 190 -19.90 -2.25 20.47
C SER A 190 -20.78 -1.06 20.85
N PRO A 191 -21.13 -0.17 19.92
CA PRO A 191 -22.04 0.93 20.19
C PRO A 191 -23.40 0.43 20.70
N PRO A 192 -24.07 1.12 21.65
CA PRO A 192 -25.38 0.68 22.17
C PRO A 192 -26.43 0.47 21.09
N LYS A 193 -26.41 1.29 20.03
CA LYS A 193 -27.29 1.11 18.86
C LYS A 193 -27.03 -0.20 18.11
N GLN A 194 -25.78 -0.59 17.96
CA GLN A 194 -25.40 -1.86 17.34
C GLN A 194 -25.78 -3.05 18.22
N MET A 195 -25.65 -2.92 19.55
CA MET A 195 -26.10 -3.97 20.48
C MET A 195 -27.63 -4.16 20.44
N ARG A 196 -28.38 -3.07 20.26
CA ARG A 196 -29.85 -3.11 20.18
C ARG A 196 -30.36 -3.61 18.83
N ASP A 197 -29.81 -3.09 17.73
CA ASP A 197 -30.33 -3.31 16.39
C ASP A 197 -29.62 -4.47 15.67
N GLY A 198 -28.52 -5.01 16.24
CA GLY A 198 -27.68 -6.05 15.65
C GLY A 198 -26.91 -5.60 14.40
N ARG A 199 -26.94 -4.30 14.07
CA ARG A 199 -26.44 -3.76 12.80
C ARG A 199 -25.08 -3.12 12.95
N ILE A 200 -24.14 -3.54 12.11
CA ILE A 200 -22.85 -2.89 11.94
C ILE A 200 -23.07 -1.57 11.19
N ALA A 201 -22.77 -0.45 11.86
CA ALA A 201 -23.04 0.89 11.35
C ALA A 201 -21.91 1.43 10.46
N SER A 202 -20.66 1.12 10.77
CA SER A 202 -19.47 1.65 10.09
C SER A 202 -18.36 0.60 10.02
N TRP A 203 -17.44 0.81 9.09
CA TRP A 203 -16.27 -0.03 8.84
C TRP A 203 -15.02 0.83 8.96
N GLN A 204 -14.01 0.38 9.70
CA GLN A 204 -12.72 1.07 9.81
C GLN A 204 -11.65 0.37 8.99
N VAL A 205 -10.69 1.14 8.47
CA VAL A 205 -9.46 0.57 7.89
C VAL A 205 -8.48 0.19 9.01
N PRO A 206 -7.59 -0.79 8.80
CA PRO A 206 -6.70 -1.30 9.84
C PRO A 206 -5.88 -0.21 10.54
N SER A 207 -5.38 0.78 9.79
CA SER A 207 -4.62 1.90 10.36
C SER A 207 -5.41 2.69 11.42
N SER A 208 -6.70 2.92 11.19
CA SER A 208 -7.58 3.63 12.14
C SER A 208 -7.83 2.80 13.41
N ILE A 209 -7.97 1.49 13.26
CA ILE A 209 -8.15 0.56 14.38
C ILE A 209 -6.89 0.51 15.24
N LEU A 210 -5.71 0.45 14.62
CA LEU A 210 -4.42 0.42 15.32
C LEU A 210 -4.13 1.71 16.10
N ILE A 211 -4.53 2.86 15.56
CA ILE A 211 -4.38 4.16 16.23
C ILE A 211 -5.31 4.25 17.45
N THR A 212 -6.59 3.89 17.28
CA THR A 212 -7.60 4.04 18.32
C THR A 212 -7.55 2.94 19.37
N ARG A 213 -6.97 1.78 19.03
CA ARG A 213 -6.94 0.54 19.81
C ARG A 213 -8.33 0.10 20.31
N LYS A 214 -9.37 0.45 19.56
CA LYS A 214 -10.78 0.19 19.87
C LYS A 214 -11.51 -0.19 18.60
N GLY A 215 -12.43 -1.16 18.68
CA GLY A 215 -13.23 -1.56 17.53
C GLY A 215 -14.36 -2.52 17.87
N GLY A 216 -15.34 -2.61 16.97
CA GLY A 216 -16.40 -3.62 17.07
C GLY A 216 -15.97 -4.98 16.51
N ALA A 217 -16.87 -5.96 16.52
CA ALA A 217 -16.60 -7.30 15.97
C ALA A 217 -16.11 -7.28 14.52
N ASN A 218 -16.66 -6.39 13.69
CA ASN A 218 -16.23 -6.21 12.30
C ASN A 218 -14.81 -5.66 12.19
N ASP A 219 -14.42 -4.74 13.07
CA ASP A 219 -13.09 -4.13 13.04
C ASP A 219 -12.02 -5.14 13.48
N HIS A 220 -12.30 -5.94 14.51
CA HIS A 220 -11.44 -7.05 14.91
C HIS A 220 -11.27 -8.09 13.79
N ALA A 221 -12.35 -8.43 13.08
CA ALA A 221 -12.30 -9.35 11.94
C ALA A 221 -11.46 -8.79 10.78
N ILE A 222 -11.63 -7.50 10.44
CA ILE A 222 -10.84 -6.80 9.43
C ILE A 222 -9.36 -6.84 9.81
N LEU A 223 -9.03 -6.52 11.06
CA LEU A 223 -7.65 -6.45 11.51
C LEU A 223 -6.98 -7.82 11.50
N LEU A 224 -7.65 -8.86 12.03
CA LEU A 224 -7.15 -10.22 11.98
C LEU A 224 -6.89 -10.67 10.55
N CYS A 225 -7.88 -10.50 9.66
CA CYS A 225 -7.75 -10.87 8.26
C CYS A 225 -6.61 -10.11 7.59
N SER A 226 -6.45 -8.83 7.89
CA SER A 226 -5.38 -7.98 7.36
C SER A 226 -3.98 -8.45 7.79
N CYS A 227 -3.83 -8.90 9.04
CA CYS A 227 -2.59 -9.51 9.53
C CYS A 227 -2.31 -10.87 8.86
N LEU A 228 -3.33 -11.73 8.73
CA LEU A 228 -3.20 -13.02 8.06
C LEU A 228 -2.78 -12.85 6.59
N LEU A 229 -3.41 -11.90 5.88
CA LEU A 229 -3.04 -11.55 4.51
C LEU A 229 -1.58 -11.07 4.40
N GLY A 230 -1.08 -10.34 5.40
CA GLY A 230 0.32 -9.89 5.43
C GLY A 230 1.32 -10.96 5.87
N LEU A 231 0.84 -12.11 6.34
CA LEU A 231 1.60 -13.33 6.59
C LEU A 231 1.47 -14.33 5.43
N ASP A 232 0.99 -13.88 4.27
CA ASP A 232 0.73 -14.67 3.05
C ASP A 232 -0.29 -15.80 3.21
N TYR A 233 -1.19 -15.71 4.20
CA TYR A 233 -2.36 -16.58 4.27
C TYR A 233 -3.48 -16.09 3.37
N ASP A 234 -4.15 -17.02 2.71
CA ASP A 234 -5.36 -16.73 1.93
C ASP A 234 -6.59 -16.60 2.87
N ALA A 235 -6.79 -15.39 3.38
CA ALA A 235 -7.79 -15.09 4.40
C ALA A 235 -8.93 -14.20 3.87
N TYR A 236 -10.16 -14.49 4.32
CA TYR A 236 -11.37 -13.79 3.89
C TYR A 236 -12.27 -13.42 5.08
N VAL A 237 -12.93 -12.26 5.00
CA VAL A 237 -13.95 -11.85 5.98
C VAL A 237 -15.33 -12.25 5.48
N CYS A 238 -15.97 -13.15 6.22
CA CYS A 238 -17.34 -13.57 5.98
C CYS A 238 -18.32 -12.86 6.92
N LYS A 239 -19.53 -12.57 6.43
CA LYS A 239 -20.62 -12.05 7.24
C LYS A 239 -21.62 -13.14 7.54
N GLY A 240 -21.74 -13.47 8.82
CA GLY A 240 -22.74 -14.40 9.33
C GLY A 240 -23.93 -13.69 9.96
N ARG A 241 -24.95 -14.48 10.30
CA ARG A 241 -26.07 -14.07 11.13
C ARG A 241 -25.90 -14.69 12.52
N SER A 242 -26.12 -13.91 13.57
CA SER A 242 -26.27 -14.47 14.92
C SER A 242 -27.71 -14.94 15.11
N PRO A 243 -27.96 -16.16 15.64
CA PRO A 243 -29.30 -16.62 15.99
C PRO A 243 -29.92 -15.86 17.17
N HIS A 244 -29.13 -15.12 17.93
CA HIS A 244 -29.57 -14.41 19.15
C HIS A 244 -29.65 -12.88 18.98
N CYS A 245 -29.62 -12.37 17.74
CA CYS A 245 -29.77 -10.94 17.42
C CYS A 245 -30.66 -10.73 16.18
#